data_AF-A0A644WZM9-F1
#
_entry.id   AF-A0A644WZM9-F1
#
_cell.length_a   1.000
_cell.length_b   1.000
_cell.length_c   1.000
_cell.angle_alpha   90.00
_cell.angle_beta   90.00
_cell.angle_gamma   90.00
#
_symmetry.space_group_name_H-M   'P 1'
#
loop_
_entity.id
_entity.type
_entity.pdbx_description
1 polymer ?
#
loop_
_entity_poly.entity_id
_entity_poly.type
_entity_poly.pdbx_seq_one_letter_code
_entity_poly.pdbx_strand_id
1 'polypeptide(L)'
;MEEKKQNEKLSKPKIAILATFALVLLFIFTFGCYGCSYQPVFEEPTIEEAIDVVSRLAGNRWEIDDTEGIPVLPELFGLSLKEISFGNAVVQASELEMTLTATNRAVLFGRLVFDEDGGFAMYYEGDALPITISYSQSRDGQSEMVTLVGEESNTHCYYLKI
;
A
#
# COMPACT_ATOMS: atom_id res chain seq x y z
N MET A 1 -14.92 68.05 -11.42
CA MET A 1 -14.74 67.07 -10.34
C MET A 1 -14.16 65.83 -11.01
N GLU A 2 -12.83 65.71 -11.02
CA GLU A 2 -12.14 64.59 -11.67
C GLU A 2 -11.74 63.56 -10.61
N GLU A 3 -12.27 62.35 -10.72
CA GLU A 3 -11.86 61.20 -9.92
C GLU A 3 -10.49 60.70 -10.42
N LYS A 4 -9.43 60.94 -9.63
CA LYS A 4 -8.12 60.32 -9.86
C LYS A 4 -8.17 58.85 -9.44
N LYS A 5 -8.27 57.95 -10.42
CA LYS A 5 -7.95 56.52 -10.27
C LYS A 5 -6.47 56.39 -9.85
N GLN A 6 -6.22 56.19 -8.56
CA GLN A 6 -4.90 55.83 -8.07
C GLN A 6 -4.59 54.40 -8.51
N ASN A 7 -3.72 54.27 -9.50
CA ASN A 7 -3.05 53.01 -9.83
C ASN A 7 -2.03 52.75 -8.71
N GLU A 8 -2.41 52.01 -7.66
CA GLU A 8 -1.48 51.60 -6.62
C GLU A 8 -0.38 50.72 -7.23
N LYS A 9 0.82 51.30 -7.41
CA LYS A 9 2.01 50.53 -7.76
C LYS A 9 2.33 49.60 -6.59
N LEU A 10 2.29 48.29 -6.82
CA LEU A 10 2.68 47.31 -5.81
C LEU A 10 4.07 47.65 -5.26
N SER A 11 4.17 47.77 -3.95
CA SER A 11 5.45 48.05 -3.29
C SER A 11 6.37 46.83 -3.40
N LYS A 12 7.69 47.07 -3.50
CA LYS A 12 8.72 46.02 -3.56
C LYS A 12 8.52 44.85 -2.57
N PRO A 13 8.14 45.06 -1.30
CA PRO A 13 7.88 43.94 -0.39
C PRO A 13 6.64 43.11 -0.75
N LYS A 14 5.57 43.72 -1.29
CA LYS A 14 4.39 42.98 -1.77
C LYS A 14 4.74 42.11 -2.99
N ILE A 15 5.60 42.59 -3.88
CA ILE A 15 6.09 41.82 -5.03
C ILE A 15 6.93 40.63 -4.56
N ALA A 16 7.81 40.83 -3.57
CA ALA A 16 8.62 39.76 -3.01
C ALA A 16 7.76 38.65 -2.37
N ILE A 17 6.75 39.03 -1.59
CA ILE A 17 5.81 38.07 -0.96
C ILE A 17 5.05 37.28 -2.03
N LEU A 18 4.54 37.94 -3.07
CA LEU A 18 3.85 37.26 -4.18
C LEU A 18 4.77 36.31 -4.93
N ALA A 19 6.03 36.69 -5.17
CA ALA A 19 7.01 35.85 -5.85
C ALA A 19 7.34 34.59 -5.02
N THR A 20 7.50 34.74 -3.70
CA THR A 20 7.72 33.59 -2.81
C THR A 20 6.51 32.66 -2.80
N PHE A 21 5.29 33.21 -2.73
CA PHE A 21 4.07 32.41 -2.74
C PHE A 21 3.89 31.64 -4.06
N ALA A 22 4.19 32.28 -5.19
CA ALA A 22 4.18 31.63 -6.50
C ALA A 22 5.23 30.51 -6.60
N LEU A 23 6.41 30.70 -6.03
CA LEU A 23 7.48 29.69 -6.02
C LEU A 23 7.10 28.46 -5.18
N VAL A 24 6.48 28.69 -4.01
CA VAL A 24 5.98 27.62 -3.14
C VAL A 24 4.85 26.83 -3.82
N LEU A 25 3.92 27.53 -4.48
CA LEU A 25 2.86 26.87 -5.25
C LEU A 25 3.42 26.07 -6.44
N LEU A 26 4.44 26.58 -7.13
CA LEU A 26 5.14 25.84 -8.18
C LEU A 26 5.78 24.56 -7.64
N PHE A 27 6.44 24.63 -6.48
CA PHE A 27 6.97 23.46 -5.80
C PHE A 27 5.85 22.46 -5.46
N ILE A 28 4.76 22.90 -4.85
CA ILE A 28 3.63 22.02 -4.52
C ILE A 28 3.01 21.42 -5.78
N PHE A 29 2.93 22.14 -6.90
CA PHE A 29 2.44 21.59 -8.17
C PHE A 29 3.40 20.56 -8.79
N THR A 30 4.71 20.81 -8.78
CA THR A 30 5.69 19.85 -9.32
C THR A 30 5.82 18.60 -8.45
N PHE A 31 5.67 18.74 -7.13
CA PHE A 31 5.72 17.60 -6.20
C PHE A 31 4.35 16.96 -5.95
N GLY A 32 3.26 17.66 -6.23
CA GLY A 32 1.88 17.15 -6.11
C GLY A 32 1.53 16.12 -7.18
N CYS A 33 2.22 16.13 -8.32
CA CYS A 33 2.06 15.11 -9.36
C CYS A 33 2.65 13.74 -8.98
N TYR A 34 3.49 13.64 -7.93
CA TYR A 34 3.86 12.34 -7.34
C TYR A 34 2.69 11.72 -6.55
N GLY A 35 1.68 12.51 -6.18
CA GLY A 35 0.45 12.01 -5.55
C GLY A 35 -0.53 11.38 -6.53
N CYS A 36 -0.35 11.54 -7.84
CA CYS A 36 -1.23 10.98 -8.87
C CYS A 36 -0.86 9.56 -9.31
N SER A 37 0.22 8.95 -8.80
CA SER A 37 0.51 7.54 -9.08
C SER A 37 -0.22 6.56 -8.16
N TYR A 38 -1.00 7.07 -7.20
CA TYR A 38 -1.86 6.27 -6.34
C TYR A 38 -3.33 6.51 -6.69
N GLN A 39 -3.69 6.51 -7.97
CA GLN A 39 -5.05 6.14 -8.33
C GLN A 39 -5.14 4.63 -8.12
N PRO A 40 -5.90 4.15 -7.11
CA PRO A 40 -6.28 2.75 -7.12
C PRO A 40 -7.14 2.58 -8.36
N VAL A 41 -6.71 1.72 -9.28
CA VAL A 41 -7.61 1.24 -10.32
C VAL A 41 -8.63 0.40 -9.56
N PHE A 42 -9.82 0.95 -9.32
CA PHE A 42 -10.96 0.25 -8.72
C PHE A 42 -11.60 -0.72 -9.73
N GLU A 43 -10.77 -1.46 -10.47
CA GLU A 43 -11.24 -2.67 -11.15
C GLU A 43 -10.88 -3.82 -10.21
N GLU A 44 -11.89 -4.59 -9.83
CA GLU A 44 -11.68 -5.86 -9.13
C GLU A 44 -10.73 -6.72 -9.98
N PRO A 45 -9.70 -7.35 -9.39
CA PRO A 45 -8.73 -8.11 -10.17
C PRO A 45 -9.45 -9.21 -10.96
N THR A 46 -9.02 -9.46 -12.18
CA THR A 46 -9.47 -10.65 -12.92
C THR A 46 -8.79 -11.92 -12.36
N ILE A 47 -9.36 -13.10 -12.63
CA ILE A 47 -8.70 -14.37 -12.28
C ILE A 47 -7.30 -14.47 -12.89
N GLU A 48 -7.10 -14.00 -14.13
CA GLU A 48 -5.80 -14.02 -14.79
C GLU A 48 -4.77 -13.15 -14.07
N GLU A 49 -5.17 -11.97 -13.62
CA GLU A 49 -4.31 -11.09 -12.81
C GLU A 49 -4.03 -11.70 -11.44
N ALA A 50 -5.01 -12.36 -10.81
CA ALA A 50 -4.81 -13.07 -9.56
C ALA A 50 -3.81 -14.22 -9.71
N ILE A 51 -3.87 -14.98 -10.82
CA ILE A 51 -2.90 -16.03 -11.14
C ILE A 51 -1.50 -15.43 -11.35
N ASP A 52 -1.38 -14.28 -12.03
CA ASP A 52 -0.08 -13.59 -12.19
C ASP A 52 0.48 -13.16 -10.83
N VAL A 53 -0.34 -12.55 -9.97
CA VAL A 53 0.07 -12.16 -8.61
C VAL A 53 0.51 -13.38 -7.80
N VAL A 54 -0.26 -14.46 -7.79
CA VAL A 54 0.11 -15.72 -7.13
C VAL A 54 1.45 -16.24 -7.66
N SER A 55 1.67 -16.21 -8.97
CA SER A 55 2.94 -16.66 -9.55
C SER A 55 4.15 -15.83 -9.09
N ARG A 56 3.95 -14.53 -8.82
CA ARG A 56 5.00 -13.63 -8.31
C ARG A 56 5.25 -13.80 -6.82
N LEU A 57 4.20 -14.02 -6.04
CA LEU A 57 4.31 -14.28 -4.61
C LEU A 57 4.97 -15.63 -4.33
N ALA A 58 4.69 -16.63 -5.16
CA ALA A 58 5.13 -18.00 -4.98
C ALA A 58 6.65 -18.14 -4.73
N GLY A 59 6.98 -18.91 -3.69
CA GLY A 59 8.36 -19.22 -3.31
C GLY A 59 9.16 -18.03 -2.75
N ASN A 60 8.54 -16.85 -2.61
CA ASN A 60 9.18 -15.65 -2.11
C ASN A 60 8.81 -15.36 -0.64
N ARG A 61 9.61 -14.50 -0.02
CA ARG A 61 9.44 -14.06 1.36
C ARG A 61 9.44 -12.54 1.44
N TRP A 62 8.75 -12.05 2.45
CA TRP A 62 8.42 -10.65 2.61
C TRP A 62 8.57 -10.26 4.08
N GLU A 63 9.41 -9.26 4.36
CA GLU A 63 9.60 -8.73 5.72
C GLU A 63 8.87 -7.40 5.86
N ILE A 64 8.30 -7.15 7.04
CA ILE A 64 7.65 -5.88 7.33
C ILE A 64 8.67 -4.72 7.29
N ASP A 65 8.28 -3.58 6.71
CA ASP A 65 8.97 -2.32 6.93
C ASP A 65 8.74 -1.87 8.38
N ASP A 66 9.76 -2.07 9.22
CA ASP A 66 9.71 -1.82 10.65
C ASP A 66 10.15 -0.40 11.04
N THR A 67 10.25 0.52 10.07
CA THR A 67 10.65 1.92 10.31
C THR A 67 9.77 2.61 11.37
N GLU A 68 8.47 2.29 11.40
CA GLU A 68 7.51 2.79 12.40
C GLU A 68 7.26 1.80 13.55
N GLY A 69 8.03 0.71 13.60
CA GLY A 69 7.80 -0.44 14.47
C GLY A 69 6.81 -1.45 13.89
N ILE A 70 6.76 -2.63 14.50
CA ILE A 70 5.88 -3.72 14.06
C ILE A 70 4.56 -3.62 14.84
N PRO A 71 3.43 -3.30 14.20
CA PRO A 71 2.15 -3.15 14.89
C PRO A 71 1.62 -4.50 15.42
N VAL A 72 0.71 -4.43 16.38
CA VAL A 72 -0.06 -5.57 16.85
C VAL A 72 -1.41 -5.54 16.12
N LEU A 73 -1.79 -6.62 15.45
CA LEU A 73 -3.04 -6.73 14.68
C LEU A 73 -4.09 -7.51 15.49
N PRO A 74 -5.18 -6.86 15.98
CA PRO A 74 -6.31 -7.55 16.61
C PRO A 74 -6.92 -8.65 15.73
N GLU A 75 -7.02 -8.38 14.43
CA GLU A 75 -7.54 -9.25 13.38
C GLU A 75 -6.67 -10.50 13.18
N LEU A 76 -5.41 -10.43 13.61
CA LEU A 76 -4.47 -11.55 13.64
C LEU A 76 -4.22 -12.01 15.07
N PHE A 77 -5.26 -12.05 15.91
CA PHE A 77 -5.21 -12.56 17.29
C PHE A 77 -4.21 -11.79 18.19
N GLY A 78 -4.01 -10.50 17.93
CA GLY A 78 -3.04 -9.68 18.67
C GLY A 78 -1.59 -10.04 18.36
N LEU A 79 -1.30 -10.51 17.15
CA LEU A 79 0.06 -10.83 16.72
C LEU A 79 0.75 -9.67 16.02
N SER A 80 2.05 -9.59 16.22
CA SER A 80 2.95 -8.68 15.51
C SER A 80 3.66 -9.43 14.41
N LEU A 81 3.07 -9.42 13.23
CA LEU A 81 3.55 -10.16 12.06
C LEU A 81 4.81 -9.51 11.51
N LYS A 82 5.89 -10.29 11.44
CA LYS A 82 7.21 -9.84 10.98
C LYS A 82 7.49 -10.27 9.54
N GLU A 83 7.19 -11.52 9.21
CA GLU A 83 7.51 -12.10 7.90
C GLU A 83 6.34 -12.91 7.36
N ILE A 84 6.14 -12.82 6.04
CA ILE A 84 5.23 -13.64 5.26
C ILE A 84 6.07 -14.44 4.26
N SER A 85 5.96 -15.76 4.33
CA SER A 85 6.55 -16.68 3.35
C SER A 85 5.45 -17.35 2.56
N PHE A 86 5.51 -17.27 1.23
CA PHE A 86 4.55 -17.95 0.36
C PHE A 86 5.12 -19.28 -0.13
N GLY A 87 4.27 -20.30 -0.15
CA GLY A 87 4.58 -21.61 -0.71
C GLY A 87 4.82 -21.57 -2.22
N ASN A 88 5.07 -22.73 -2.82
CA ASN A 88 5.20 -22.82 -4.27
C ASN A 88 3.82 -22.77 -4.92
N ALA A 89 3.70 -22.07 -6.04
CA ALA A 89 2.47 -22.05 -6.82
C ALA A 89 2.21 -23.41 -7.48
N VAL A 90 0.95 -23.81 -7.49
CA VAL A 90 0.43 -24.78 -8.44
C VAL A 90 0.06 -24.02 -9.71
N VAL A 91 0.33 -24.62 -10.88
CA VAL A 91 0.06 -24.00 -12.18
C VAL A 91 -1.41 -23.60 -12.29
N GLN A 92 -1.68 -22.34 -12.66
CA GLN A 92 -3.02 -21.75 -12.78
C GLN A 92 -3.85 -21.74 -11.48
N ALA A 93 -3.21 -21.84 -10.31
CA ALA A 93 -3.90 -21.64 -9.04
C ALA A 93 -4.00 -20.15 -8.70
N SER A 94 -5.12 -19.78 -8.09
CA SER A 94 -5.37 -18.47 -7.49
C SER A 94 -5.28 -18.51 -5.95
N GLU A 95 -4.64 -19.55 -5.42
CA GLU A 95 -4.39 -19.75 -4.00
C GLU A 95 -2.93 -20.12 -3.73
N LEU A 96 -2.45 -19.78 -2.53
CA LEU A 96 -1.11 -20.12 -2.04
C LEU A 96 -1.11 -20.49 -0.56
N GLU A 97 -0.34 -21.50 -0.19
CA GLU A 97 0.01 -21.70 1.22
C GLU A 97 0.87 -20.52 1.72
N MET A 98 0.66 -20.14 2.97
CA MET A 98 1.41 -19.08 3.65
C MET A 98 1.97 -19.59 4.98
N THR A 99 3.18 -19.15 5.29
CA THR A 99 3.78 -19.27 6.61
C THR A 99 4.00 -17.87 7.16
N LEU A 100 3.43 -17.59 8.33
CA LEU A 100 3.42 -16.28 8.98
C LEU A 100 4.28 -16.33 10.24
N THR A 101 5.32 -15.52 10.29
CA THR A 101 6.23 -15.45 11.44
C THR A 101 5.96 -14.17 12.22
N ALA A 102 5.51 -14.30 13.46
CA ALA A 102 5.28 -13.19 14.37
C ALA A 102 6.44 -13.01 15.35
N THR A 103 6.64 -11.80 15.87
CA THR A 103 7.66 -11.53 16.91
C THR A 103 7.25 -12.04 18.29
N ASN A 104 5.94 -12.12 18.55
CA ASN A 104 5.36 -12.41 19.86
C ASN A 104 4.73 -13.81 19.98
N ARG A 105 4.86 -14.68 18.97
CA ARG A 105 4.35 -16.07 18.98
C ARG A 105 5.11 -16.97 18.02
N ALA A 106 4.92 -18.28 18.19
CA ALA A 106 5.27 -19.29 17.19
C ALA A 106 4.56 -19.07 15.83
N VAL A 107 5.16 -19.65 14.79
CA VAL A 107 4.73 -19.59 13.38
C VAL A 107 3.27 -20.03 13.19
N LEU A 108 2.53 -19.30 12.36
CA LEU A 108 1.19 -19.68 11.88
C LEU A 108 1.25 -20.15 10.42
N PHE A 109 0.34 -21.05 10.06
CA PHE A 109 0.16 -21.52 8.70
C PHE A 109 -1.23 -21.13 8.21
N GLY A 110 -1.29 -20.52 7.03
CA GLY A 110 -2.53 -20.03 6.44
C GLY A 110 -2.56 -20.25 4.93
N ARG A 111 -3.59 -19.71 4.28
CA ARG A 111 -3.73 -19.70 2.83
C ARG A 111 -4.12 -18.33 2.33
N LEU A 112 -3.49 -17.90 1.24
CA LEU A 112 -3.95 -16.81 0.42
C LEU A 112 -4.98 -17.38 -0.56
N VAL A 113 -6.16 -16.80 -0.66
CA VAL A 113 -7.19 -17.23 -1.61
C VAL A 113 -7.75 -16.01 -2.30
N PHE A 114 -7.81 -16.04 -3.63
CA PHE A 114 -8.47 -15.03 -4.43
C PHE A 114 -9.98 -15.29 -4.53
N ASP A 115 -10.76 -14.25 -4.32
CA ASP A 115 -12.21 -14.15 -4.53
C ASP A 115 -12.48 -13.04 -5.56
N GLU A 116 -13.32 -13.30 -6.56
CA GLU A 116 -13.64 -12.33 -7.62
C GLU A 116 -14.35 -11.08 -7.06
N ASP A 117 -15.14 -11.23 -6.00
CA ASP A 117 -15.94 -10.13 -5.41
C ASP A 117 -15.14 -9.33 -4.36
N GLY A 118 -14.02 -9.88 -3.87
CA GLY A 118 -13.32 -9.36 -2.68
C GLY A 118 -11.80 -9.27 -2.77
N GLY A 119 -11.19 -9.76 -3.86
CA GLY A 119 -9.73 -9.80 -4.02
C GLY A 119 -9.08 -10.91 -3.19
N PHE A 120 -7.87 -10.65 -2.68
CA PHE A 120 -7.14 -11.64 -1.91
C PHE A 120 -7.48 -11.60 -0.42
N ALA A 121 -7.97 -12.74 0.09
CA ALA A 121 -8.26 -12.96 1.49
C ALA A 121 -7.23 -13.89 2.15
N MET A 122 -6.96 -13.64 3.43
CA MET A 122 -6.15 -14.50 4.28
C MET A 122 -7.05 -15.52 5.01
N TYR A 123 -6.79 -16.80 4.83
CA TYR A 123 -7.47 -17.88 5.55
C TYR A 123 -6.57 -18.52 6.60
N TYR A 124 -7.12 -18.75 7.79
CA TYR A 124 -6.49 -19.50 8.87
C TYR A 124 -7.48 -20.54 9.41
N GLU A 125 -7.05 -21.81 9.52
CA GLU A 125 -7.89 -22.93 9.98
C GLU A 125 -9.26 -23.10 9.26
N GLY A 126 -9.41 -22.53 8.06
CA GLY A 126 -10.63 -22.61 7.25
C GLY A 126 -11.49 -21.35 7.28
N ASP A 127 -11.20 -20.40 8.17
CA ASP A 127 -11.93 -19.13 8.27
C ASP A 127 -11.14 -17.99 7.62
N ALA A 128 -11.84 -17.09 6.92
CA ALA A 128 -11.26 -15.85 6.43
C ALA A 128 -11.02 -14.90 7.60
N LEU A 129 -9.79 -14.41 7.72
CA LEU A 129 -9.45 -13.36 8.67
C LEU A 129 -9.90 -12.01 8.11
N PRO A 130 -10.29 -11.04 8.96
CA PRO A 130 -10.69 -9.70 8.54
C PRO A 130 -9.46 -8.84 8.18
N ILE A 131 -8.67 -9.34 7.23
CA ILE A 131 -7.43 -8.75 6.72
C ILE A 131 -7.46 -8.83 5.20
N THR A 132 -7.44 -7.68 4.55
CA THR A 132 -7.27 -7.59 3.10
C THR A 132 -5.79 -7.66 2.75
N ILE A 133 -5.45 -8.43 1.72
CA ILE A 133 -4.09 -8.49 1.17
C ILE A 133 -4.07 -7.86 -0.22
N SER A 134 -3.07 -7.02 -0.49
CA SER A 134 -2.79 -6.57 -1.86
C SER A 134 -1.32 -6.69 -2.21
N TYR A 135 -1.05 -6.93 -3.48
CA TYR A 135 0.28 -6.90 -4.06
C TYR A 135 0.40 -5.67 -4.97
N SER A 136 1.54 -5.00 -4.93
CA SER A 136 1.86 -3.92 -5.84
C SER A 136 3.33 -3.96 -6.25
N GLN A 137 3.62 -3.38 -7.41
CA GLN A 137 4.96 -3.25 -7.95
C GLN A 137 5.21 -1.81 -8.39
N SER A 138 6.41 -1.31 -8.17
CA SER A 138 6.84 -0.03 -8.69
C SER A 138 6.84 -0.02 -10.22
N ARG A 139 6.66 1.15 -10.83
CA ARG A 139 6.60 1.29 -12.29
C ARG A 139 7.88 0.82 -13.01
N ASP A 140 9.03 0.92 -12.34
CA ASP A 140 10.31 0.45 -12.84
C ASP A 140 10.55 -1.05 -12.57
N GLY A 141 9.62 -1.74 -11.89
CA GLY A 141 9.68 -3.16 -11.59
C GLY A 141 10.68 -3.54 -10.50
N GLN A 142 11.37 -2.57 -9.90
CA GLN A 142 12.49 -2.80 -8.98
C GLN A 142 12.04 -3.10 -7.55
N SER A 143 10.89 -2.58 -7.16
CA SER A 143 10.32 -2.75 -5.83
C SER A 143 8.97 -3.45 -5.95
N GLU A 144 8.82 -4.51 -5.18
CA GLU A 144 7.53 -5.17 -5.00
C GLU A 144 7.12 -4.99 -3.53
N MET A 145 5.81 -4.93 -3.27
CA MET A 145 5.24 -4.72 -1.94
C MET A 145 4.00 -5.59 -1.73
N VAL A 146 3.91 -6.26 -0.59
CA VAL A 146 2.68 -6.85 -0.07
C VAL A 146 2.14 -5.94 1.02
N THR A 147 0.87 -5.53 0.92
CA THR A 147 0.21 -4.73 1.94
C THR A 147 -0.86 -5.57 2.62
N LEU A 148 -0.84 -5.58 3.96
CA LEU A 148 -1.96 -6.07 4.77
C LEU A 148 -2.71 -4.87 5.35
N VAL A 149 -4.04 -4.91 5.25
CA VAL A 149 -4.91 -3.92 5.88
C VAL A 149 -5.88 -4.65 6.80
N GLY A 150 -5.80 -4.37 8.11
CA GLY A 150 -6.76 -4.87 9.07
C GLY A 150 -8.10 -4.13 8.92
N GLU A 151 -9.20 -4.85 8.73
CA GLU A 151 -10.50 -4.24 8.46
C GLU A 151 -11.09 -3.51 9.69
N GLU A 152 -10.75 -3.97 10.90
CA GLU A 152 -11.27 -3.39 12.14
C GLU A 152 -10.42 -2.21 12.62
N SER A 153 -9.10 -2.38 12.61
CA SER A 153 -8.12 -1.42 13.10
C SER A 153 -7.75 -0.37 12.05
N ASN A 154 -8.01 -0.65 10.77
CA ASN A 154 -7.53 0.11 9.63
C ASN A 154 -6.00 0.30 9.67
N THR A 155 -5.28 -0.69 10.20
CA THR A 155 -3.81 -0.70 10.27
C THR A 155 -3.25 -1.17 8.93
N HIS A 156 -2.40 -0.35 8.32
CA HIS A 156 -1.69 -0.70 7.09
C HIS A 156 -0.29 -1.21 7.44
N CYS A 157 0.01 -2.45 7.06
CA CYS A 157 1.33 -3.05 7.21
C CYS A 157 1.93 -3.28 5.83
N TYR A 158 3.11 -2.72 5.59
CA TYR A 158 3.82 -2.83 4.32
C TYR A 158 4.95 -3.84 4.45
N TYR A 159 4.98 -4.82 3.57
CA TYR A 159 6.01 -5.85 3.53
C TYR A 159 6.80 -5.76 2.23
N LEU A 160 8.12 -5.80 2.35
CA LEU A 160 9.08 -5.68 1.26
C LEU A 160 9.69 -7.05 0.97
N LYS A 161 9.88 -7.34 -0.32
CA LYS A 161 10.46 -8.61 -0.77
C LYS A 161 11.92 -8.73 -0.35
N ILE A 162 12.34 -9.93 0.09
CA ILE A 162 13.71 -10.27 0.51
C ILE A 162 14.39 -11.17 -0.51
#